data_AF-A0A2A4PET5-F1
#
_entry.id   AF-A0A2A4PET5-F1
#
_cell.length_a   1.000
_cell.length_b   1.000
_cell.length_c   1.000
_cell.angle_alpha   90.00
_cell.angle_beta   90.00
_cell.angle_gamma   90.00
#
_symmetry.space_group_name_H-M   'P 1'
#
loop_
_entity.id
_entity.type
_entity.pdbx_description
1 polymer ?
#
loop_
_entity_poly.entity_id
_entity_poly.type
_entity_poly.pdbx_seq_one_letter_code
_entity_poly.pdbx_strand_id
1 'polypeptide(L)'
;MVIPGEVTTSSGTATVEDNVIVFASEIQQGDIGTIEVPITGAVAGDVILVPFALMHKDDIGNVEECCSDEISLDVPACFIRCDSNGDGTCDIADVITLLQYLFVGGPCSCLDACDCNDDDQIDIADGIYKLNFLFGFGPAPPPPHPSCGSDPTSGPLGCLSFPPCQ
;
A
#
# COMPACT_ATOMS: atom_id res chain seq x y z
N MET A 1 -17.57 -1.28 -19.30
CA MET A 1 -17.33 -0.62 -17.99
C MET A 1 -16.93 0.82 -18.26
N VAL A 2 -17.42 1.75 -17.45
CA VAL A 2 -17.05 3.17 -17.52
C VAL A 2 -16.46 3.57 -16.18
N ILE A 3 -15.32 4.24 -16.22
CA ILE A 3 -14.62 4.83 -15.10
C ILE A 3 -14.48 6.33 -15.41
N PRO A 4 -14.58 7.24 -14.43
CA PRO A 4 -14.20 8.62 -14.65
C PRO A 4 -12.74 8.72 -15.12
N GLY A 5 -12.44 9.60 -16.08
CA GLY A 5 -11.06 9.82 -16.54
C GLY A 5 -10.15 10.46 -15.48
N GLU A 6 -10.74 11.03 -14.44
CA GLU A 6 -10.06 11.49 -13.23
C GLU A 6 -10.79 10.93 -12.01
N VAL A 7 -10.03 10.39 -11.07
CA VAL A 7 -10.53 9.85 -9.80
C VAL A 7 -9.97 10.64 -8.64
N THR A 8 -10.73 10.73 -7.55
CA THR A 8 -10.32 11.44 -6.36
C THR A 8 -9.32 10.60 -5.55
N THR A 9 -8.26 11.24 -5.10
CA THR A 9 -7.35 10.70 -4.08
C THR A 9 -7.44 11.55 -2.82
N SER A 10 -6.92 11.05 -1.70
CA SER A 10 -6.82 11.82 -0.45
C SER A 10 -5.93 13.07 -0.59
N SER A 11 -5.03 13.12 -1.57
CA SER A 11 -4.13 14.26 -1.83
C SER A 11 -4.52 15.12 -3.05
N GLY A 12 -5.51 14.70 -3.85
CA GLY A 12 -5.90 15.41 -5.07
C GLY A 12 -6.69 14.54 -6.04
N THR A 13 -6.16 14.40 -7.26
CA THR A 13 -6.79 13.63 -8.33
C THR A 13 -5.75 12.78 -9.06
N ALA A 14 -6.09 11.52 -9.34
CA ALA A 14 -5.30 10.64 -10.20
C ALA A 14 -5.97 10.47 -11.56
N THR A 15 -5.17 10.27 -12.60
CA THR A 15 -5.68 10.06 -13.96
C THR A 15 -5.86 8.58 -14.24
N VAL A 16 -7.02 8.24 -14.81
CA VAL A 16 -7.33 6.90 -15.29
C VAL A 16 -7.23 6.90 -16.82
N GLU A 17 -6.27 6.16 -17.36
CA GLU A 17 -6.21 5.93 -18.80
C GLU A 17 -7.19 4.82 -19.20
N ASP A 18 -7.68 4.83 -20.45
CA ASP A 18 -8.68 3.89 -20.96
C ASP A 18 -9.96 3.79 -20.10
N ASN A 19 -10.49 4.93 -19.72
CA ASN A 19 -11.64 5.08 -18.82
C ASN A 19 -12.99 4.55 -19.38
N VAL A 20 -13.01 4.05 -20.61
CA VAL A 20 -14.13 3.30 -21.20
C VAL A 20 -13.63 1.98 -21.75
N ILE A 21 -14.04 0.89 -21.11
CA ILE A 21 -13.53 -0.45 -21.37
C ILE A 21 -14.65 -1.28 -21.99
N VAL A 22 -14.42 -1.70 -23.23
CA VAL A 22 -15.33 -2.56 -23.98
C VAL A 22 -14.73 -3.97 -24.02
N PHE A 23 -15.43 -4.93 -23.41
CA PHE A 23 -15.00 -6.32 -23.48
C PHE A 23 -15.10 -6.84 -24.92
N ALA A 24 -14.05 -7.50 -25.39
CA ALA A 24 -13.99 -8.03 -26.75
C ALA A 24 -15.03 -9.14 -27.02
N SER A 25 -15.52 -9.80 -25.97
CA SER A 25 -16.58 -10.80 -26.02
C SER A 25 -17.55 -10.62 -24.84
N GLU A 26 -18.79 -11.06 -25.04
CA GLU A 26 -19.77 -11.15 -23.96
C GLU A 26 -19.27 -12.10 -22.87
N ILE A 27 -19.22 -11.62 -21.62
CA ILE A 27 -18.86 -12.43 -20.46
C ILE A 27 -20.10 -13.24 -20.08
N GLN A 28 -20.02 -14.57 -20.20
CA GLN A 28 -21.16 -15.43 -19.87
C GLN A 28 -21.33 -15.56 -18.36
N GLN A 29 -22.50 -16.03 -17.94
CA GLN A 29 -22.76 -16.28 -16.52
C GLN A 29 -21.77 -17.28 -15.94
N GLY A 30 -20.99 -16.84 -14.95
CA GLY A 30 -19.97 -17.66 -14.29
C GLY A 30 -18.56 -17.52 -14.88
N ASP A 31 -18.40 -16.79 -15.98
CA ASP A 31 -17.08 -16.45 -16.52
C ASP A 31 -16.45 -15.28 -15.76
N ILE A 32 -15.12 -15.18 -15.87
CA ILE A 32 -14.32 -14.11 -15.28
C ILE A 32 -13.81 -13.21 -16.41
N GLY A 33 -14.11 -11.91 -16.31
CA GLY A 33 -13.46 -10.87 -17.11
C GLY A 33 -12.33 -10.23 -16.32
N THR A 34 -11.17 -10.07 -16.95
CA THR A 34 -10.05 -9.31 -16.38
C THR A 34 -9.94 -7.96 -17.07
N ILE A 35 -9.65 -6.94 -16.28
CA ILE A 35 -9.49 -5.57 -16.74
C ILE A 35 -8.20 -5.03 -16.14
N GLU A 36 -7.39 -4.38 -16.97
CA GLU A 36 -6.21 -3.66 -16.52
C GLU A 36 -6.51 -2.17 -16.63
N VAL A 37 -6.42 -1.46 -15.50
CA VAL A 37 -6.67 -0.02 -15.42
C VAL A 37 -5.38 0.64 -14.93
N PRO A 38 -4.57 1.23 -15.82
CA PRO A 38 -3.37 1.94 -15.39
C PRO A 38 -3.77 3.27 -14.73
N ILE A 39 -3.30 3.46 -13.50
CA ILE A 39 -3.50 4.68 -12.71
C ILE A 39 -2.14 5.34 -12.50
N THR A 40 -2.07 6.64 -12.76
CA THR A 40 -0.84 7.43 -12.63
C THR A 40 -1.07 8.68 -11.79
N GLY A 41 0.00 9.20 -11.18
CA GLY A 41 -0.02 10.44 -10.41
C GLY A 41 -0.42 10.32 -8.93
N ALA A 42 -0.82 9.13 -8.48
CA ALA A 42 -1.02 8.87 -7.06
C ALA A 42 0.32 8.89 -6.29
N VAL A 43 0.30 9.38 -5.06
CA VAL A 43 1.46 9.43 -4.17
C VAL A 43 1.33 8.44 -3.02
N ALA A 44 2.47 8.09 -2.41
CA ALA A 44 2.51 7.31 -1.18
C ALA A 44 1.58 7.90 -0.10
N GLY A 45 0.76 7.05 0.53
CA GLY A 45 -0.26 7.41 1.50
C GLY A 45 -1.61 7.79 0.89
N ASP A 46 -1.74 7.77 -0.45
CA ASP A 46 -3.02 8.03 -1.09
C ASP A 46 -3.99 6.87 -0.91
N VAL A 47 -5.26 7.21 -0.70
CA VAL A 47 -6.38 6.30 -0.93
C VAL A 47 -7.03 6.73 -2.24
N ILE A 48 -6.97 5.87 -3.26
CA ILE A 48 -7.57 6.10 -4.57
C ILE A 48 -8.96 5.47 -4.57
N LEU A 49 -9.99 6.30 -4.79
CA LEU A 49 -11.37 5.85 -4.92
C LEU A 49 -11.73 5.78 -6.41
N VAL A 50 -11.90 4.58 -6.93
CA VAL A 50 -12.21 4.32 -8.34
C VAL A 50 -13.67 3.89 -8.46
N PRO A 51 -14.60 4.83 -8.68
CA PRO A 51 -15.98 4.49 -8.99
C PRO A 51 -16.05 3.90 -10.40
N PHE A 52 -16.86 2.86 -10.57
CA PHE A 52 -17.09 2.25 -11.87
C PHE A 52 -18.57 1.93 -12.08
N ALA A 53 -18.98 1.99 -13.34
CA ALA A 53 -20.30 1.53 -13.79
C ALA A 53 -20.14 0.42 -14.82
N LEU A 54 -20.85 -0.69 -14.61
CA LEU A 54 -21.00 -1.76 -15.58
C LEU A 54 -22.19 -1.47 -16.49
N MET A 55 -21.93 -1.53 -17.78
CA MET A 55 -22.91 -1.26 -18.83
C MET A 55 -23.19 -2.55 -19.59
N HIS A 56 -24.45 -2.79 -19.94
CA HIS A 56 -24.90 -3.89 -20.79
C HIS A 56 -25.65 -3.34 -22.01
N LYS A 57 -25.75 -4.15 -23.06
CA LYS A 57 -26.48 -3.80 -24.28
C LYS A 57 -27.74 -4.64 -24.36
N ASP A 58 -28.91 -4.01 -24.42
CA ASP A 58 -30.18 -4.72 -24.56
C ASP A 58 -30.31 -5.42 -25.93
N ASP A 59 -31.36 -6.23 -26.10
CA ASP A 59 -31.65 -6.97 -27.33
C ASP A 59 -31.85 -6.08 -28.57
N ILE A 60 -32.11 -4.78 -28.37
CA ILE A 60 -32.39 -3.78 -29.41
C ILE A 60 -31.13 -2.94 -29.70
N GLY A 61 -30.11 -3.07 -28.86
CA GLY A 61 -28.80 -2.45 -28.98
C GLY A 61 -28.60 -1.17 -28.18
N ASN A 62 -29.49 -0.82 -27.26
CA ASN A 62 -29.30 0.30 -26.34
C ASN A 62 -28.34 -0.09 -25.23
N VAL A 63 -27.51 0.87 -24.81
CA VAL A 63 -26.60 0.68 -23.67
C VAL A 63 -27.29 1.16 -22.41
N GLU A 64 -27.41 0.27 -21.43
CA GLU A 64 -27.99 0.55 -20.11
C GLU A 64 -27.00 0.19 -19.00
N GLU A 65 -27.08 0.92 -17.89
CA GLU A 65 -26.29 0.64 -16.70
C GLU A 65 -26.89 -0.54 -15.92
N CYS A 66 -26.07 -1.55 -15.64
CA CYS A 66 -26.48 -2.70 -14.82
C CYS A 66 -26.27 -2.44 -13.33
N CYS A 67 -25.10 -1.92 -12.98
CA CYS A 67 -24.70 -1.64 -11.62
C CYS A 67 -23.50 -0.70 -11.58
N SER A 68 -23.35 -0.03 -10.45
CA SER A 68 -22.18 0.79 -10.12
C SER A 68 -21.65 0.39 -8.76
N ASP A 69 -20.34 0.46 -8.59
CA ASP A 69 -19.68 0.27 -7.30
C ASP A 69 -18.37 1.09 -7.25
N GLU A 70 -17.65 1.05 -6.13
CA GLU A 70 -16.40 1.77 -5.93
C GLU A 70 -15.30 0.84 -5.41
N ILE A 71 -14.11 0.95 -6.01
CA ILE A 71 -12.91 0.26 -5.53
C ILE A 71 -12.07 1.26 -4.74
N SER A 72 -11.68 0.90 -3.52
CA SER A 72 -10.72 1.66 -2.71
C SER A 72 -9.35 0.99 -2.82
N LEU A 73 -8.34 1.74 -3.24
CA LEU A 73 -6.96 1.28 -3.34
C LEU A 73 -6.08 2.11 -2.41
N ASP A 74 -5.46 1.48 -1.42
CA ASP A 74 -4.45 2.11 -0.59
C ASP A 74 -3.09 2.05 -1.31
N VAL A 75 -2.43 3.21 -1.44
CA VAL A 75 -1.08 3.33 -1.98
C VAL A 75 -0.13 3.42 -0.78
N PRO A 76 0.44 2.30 -0.30
CA PRO A 76 1.30 2.34 0.88
C PRO A 76 2.56 3.16 0.63
N ALA A 77 3.05 3.85 1.65
CA ALA A 77 4.34 4.51 1.56
C ALA A 77 5.47 3.49 1.50
N CYS A 78 6.46 3.73 0.63
CA CYS A 78 7.71 2.98 0.68
C CYS A 78 8.45 3.29 1.99
N PHE A 79 9.11 2.30 2.56
CA PHE A 79 9.91 2.45 3.78
C PHE A 79 11.14 1.55 3.75
N ILE A 80 11.97 1.67 4.78
CA ILE A 80 13.07 0.74 5.06
C ILE A 80 12.73 0.00 6.35
N ARG A 81 12.59 -1.32 6.29
CA ARG A 81 12.30 -2.14 7.46
C ARG A 81 13.40 -2.00 8.49
N CYS A 82 12.98 -1.92 9.75
CA CYS A 82 13.80 -1.66 10.92
C CYS A 82 14.37 -0.23 11.06
N ASP A 83 14.11 0.72 10.15
CA ASP A 83 14.45 2.14 10.33
C ASP A 83 13.31 2.88 11.04
N SER A 84 13.18 2.59 12.34
CA SER A 84 12.09 3.05 13.20
C SER A 84 12.09 4.56 13.44
N ASN A 85 13.26 5.20 13.37
CA ASN A 85 13.37 6.65 13.51
C ASN A 85 13.17 7.40 12.17
N GLY A 86 13.25 6.69 11.05
CA GLY A 86 13.01 7.22 9.71
C GLY A 86 14.10 8.17 9.24
N ASP A 87 15.36 7.91 9.60
CA ASP A 87 16.52 8.72 9.21
C ASP A 87 17.27 8.16 7.98
N GLY A 88 16.82 7.04 7.43
CA GLY A 88 17.38 6.36 6.28
C GLY A 88 18.52 5.40 6.63
N THR A 89 18.83 5.22 7.92
CA THR A 89 19.89 4.33 8.39
C THR A 89 19.37 3.33 9.40
N CYS A 90 19.64 2.04 9.18
CA CYS A 90 19.29 1.02 10.15
C CYS A 90 20.42 0.84 11.18
N ASP A 91 20.32 1.49 12.33
CA ASP A 91 21.33 1.42 13.40
C ASP A 91 20.73 1.31 14.81
N ILE A 92 21.55 1.50 15.85
CA ILE A 92 21.08 1.33 17.24
C ILE A 92 20.07 2.41 17.69
N ALA A 93 20.04 3.57 17.03
CA ALA A 93 19.11 4.66 17.34
C ALA A 93 17.66 4.26 17.08
N ASP A 94 17.41 3.37 16.13
CA ASP A 94 16.08 2.83 15.86
C ASP A 94 15.57 1.96 16.99
N VAL A 95 16.43 1.14 17.61
CA VAL A 95 16.07 0.32 18.77
C VAL A 95 15.65 1.23 19.92
N ILE A 96 16.39 2.34 20.12
CA ILE A 96 16.05 3.34 21.12
C ILE A 96 14.67 3.96 20.81
N THR A 97 14.41 4.29 19.55
CA THR A 97 13.14 4.89 19.09
C THR A 97 11.97 3.93 19.27
N LEU A 98 12.12 2.66 18.90
CA LEU A 98 11.14 1.61 19.13
C LEU A 98 10.82 1.46 20.62
N LEU A 99 11.83 1.40 21.49
CA LEU A 99 11.60 1.29 22.94
C LEU A 99 10.92 2.55 23.51
N GLN A 100 11.22 3.73 22.97
CA GLN A 100 10.52 4.97 23.34
C GLN A 100 9.06 4.92 22.91
N TYR A 101 8.76 4.42 21.71
CA TYR A 101 7.39 4.19 21.23
C TYR A 101 6.62 3.25 22.17
N LEU A 102 7.20 2.10 22.51
CA LEU A 102 6.56 1.08 23.34
C LEU A 102 6.29 1.51 24.79
N PHE A 103 7.23 2.22 25.42
CA PHE A 103 7.19 2.43 26.88
C PHE A 103 6.96 3.87 27.31
N VAL A 104 7.23 4.84 26.42
CA VAL A 104 7.21 6.26 26.77
C VAL A 104 6.24 7.05 25.87
N GLY A 105 5.65 6.40 24.86
CA GLY A 105 4.78 7.06 23.88
C GLY A 105 5.55 8.00 22.95
N GLY A 106 6.82 7.70 22.68
CA GLY A 106 7.59 8.37 21.64
C GLY A 106 7.00 8.12 20.24
N PRO A 107 7.37 8.91 19.22
CA PRO A 107 6.87 8.70 17.87
C PRO A 107 7.54 7.49 17.20
N CYS A 108 6.80 6.79 16.37
CA CYS A 108 7.31 5.89 15.34
C CYS A 108 6.85 6.44 13.98
N SER A 109 7.79 6.70 13.07
CA SER A 109 7.51 7.37 11.79
C SER A 109 6.68 6.50 10.85
N CYS A 110 6.84 5.18 10.93
CA CYS A 110 6.26 4.19 10.04
C CYS A 110 6.11 2.89 10.83
N LEU A 111 4.87 2.41 11.01
CA LEU A 111 4.60 1.26 11.86
C LEU A 111 5.25 -0.01 11.30
N ASP A 112 5.26 -0.18 9.97
CA ASP A 112 5.95 -1.30 9.31
C ASP A 112 7.48 -1.24 9.48
N ALA A 113 8.06 -0.04 9.66
CA ALA A 113 9.49 0.09 9.96
C ALA A 113 9.81 -0.21 11.44
N CYS A 114 8.82 -0.08 12.33
CA CYS A 114 8.92 -0.47 13.73
C CYS A 114 8.70 -1.97 13.96
N ASP A 115 7.93 -2.62 13.09
CA ASP A 115 7.81 -4.08 12.98
C ASP A 115 9.01 -4.66 12.20
N CYS A 116 10.11 -4.84 12.93
CA CYS A 116 11.39 -5.23 12.39
C CYS A 116 11.46 -6.74 12.08
N ASN A 117 10.67 -7.56 12.78
CA ASN A 117 10.60 -9.00 12.53
C ASN A 117 9.45 -9.40 11.57
N ASP A 118 8.62 -8.45 11.13
CA ASP A 118 7.55 -8.62 10.14
C ASP A 118 6.50 -9.63 10.59
N ASP A 119 6.03 -9.49 11.83
CA ASP A 119 5.01 -10.37 12.44
C ASP A 119 3.68 -9.69 12.77
N ASP A 120 3.48 -8.47 12.24
CA ASP A 120 2.34 -7.58 12.43
C ASP A 120 2.12 -7.12 13.88
N GLN A 121 3.10 -7.30 14.77
CA GLN A 121 3.04 -6.84 16.16
C GLN A 121 4.28 -6.03 16.54
N ILE A 122 4.05 -4.76 16.86
CA ILE A 122 5.13 -3.90 17.37
C ILE A 122 5.32 -4.18 18.86
N ASP A 123 6.39 -4.89 19.21
CA ASP A 123 6.74 -5.22 20.59
C ASP A 123 8.27 -5.32 20.84
N ILE A 124 8.67 -5.93 21.97
CA ILE A 124 10.10 -6.04 22.34
C ILE A 124 10.86 -6.99 21.39
N ALA A 125 10.18 -7.94 20.77
CA ALA A 125 10.75 -8.90 19.83
C ALA A 125 11.37 -8.19 18.63
N ASP A 126 10.80 -7.09 18.15
CA ASP A 126 11.39 -6.23 17.11
C ASP A 126 12.76 -5.68 17.50
N GLY A 127 12.86 -5.17 18.73
CA GLY A 127 14.12 -4.64 19.26
C GLY A 127 15.17 -5.73 19.41
N ILE A 128 14.77 -6.91 19.87
CA ILE A 128 15.65 -8.09 19.98
C ILE A 128 16.10 -8.54 18.59
N TYR A 129 15.18 -8.62 17.63
CA TYR A 129 15.45 -9.00 16.25
C TYR A 129 16.48 -8.05 15.63
N LYS A 130 16.24 -6.75 15.76
CA LYS A 130 17.13 -5.72 15.25
C LYS A 130 18.54 -5.80 15.85
N LEU A 131 18.65 -5.94 17.18
CA LEU A 131 19.94 -6.06 17.84
C LEU A 131 20.68 -7.32 17.39
N ASN A 132 19.98 -8.45 17.22
CA ASN A 132 20.58 -9.67 16.69
C ASN A 132 21.11 -9.46 15.28
N PHE A 133 20.38 -8.77 14.41
CA PHE A 133 20.87 -8.39 13.09
C PHE A 133 22.12 -7.50 13.14
N LEU A 134 22.06 -6.38 13.88
CA LEU A 134 23.16 -5.40 13.97
C LEU A 134 24.47 -6.00 14.47
N PHE A 135 24.39 -6.97 15.38
CA PHE A 135 25.56 -7.65 15.94
C PHE A 135 25.91 -8.97 15.26
N GLY A 136 25.24 -9.34 14.17
CA GLY A 136 25.56 -10.51 13.35
C GLY A 136 25.16 -11.87 13.96
N PHE A 137 24.22 -11.87 14.92
CA PHE A 137 23.66 -13.07 15.54
C PHE A 137 22.30 -13.50 14.94
N GLY A 138 21.72 -12.68 14.06
CA GLY A 138 20.42 -12.92 13.43
C GLY A 138 20.45 -12.76 11.90
N PRO A 139 19.36 -13.11 11.22
CA PRO A 139 19.18 -12.85 9.79
C PRO A 139 19.08 -11.35 9.51
N ALA A 140 19.21 -10.97 8.23
CA ALA A 140 18.86 -9.63 7.79
C ALA A 140 17.33 -9.43 7.92
N PRO A 141 16.87 -8.19 8.16
CA PRO A 141 15.45 -7.86 8.17
C PRO A 141 14.74 -8.36 6.91
N PRO A 142 13.48 -8.80 7.04
CA PRO A 142 12.64 -9.06 5.89
C PRO A 142 12.55 -7.83 4.98
N PRO A 143 12.29 -8.01 3.68
CA PRO A 143 12.02 -6.88 2.79
C PRO A 143 10.89 -5.98 3.35
N PRO A 144 10.95 -4.66 3.13
CA PRO A 144 11.93 -3.91 2.33
C PRO A 144 13.18 -3.48 3.14
N HIS A 145 14.32 -4.13 2.94
CA HIS A 145 15.61 -3.76 3.54
C HIS A 145 16.76 -4.20 2.60
N PRO A 146 17.86 -3.43 2.45
CA PRO A 146 18.19 -2.14 3.08
C PRO A 146 17.71 -0.92 2.28
N SER A 147 16.98 -1.12 1.19
CA SER A 147 16.49 -0.06 0.32
C SER A 147 14.99 0.12 0.46
N CYS A 148 14.53 1.32 0.15
CA CYS A 148 13.12 1.66 0.11
C CYS A 148 12.31 0.66 -0.74
N GLY A 149 11.17 0.24 -0.21
CA GLY A 149 10.19 -0.58 -0.93
C GLY A 149 8.86 -0.60 -0.19
N SER A 150 7.85 -1.18 -0.84
CA SER A 150 6.57 -1.51 -0.20
C SER A 150 6.71 -2.76 0.67
N ASP A 151 5.80 -2.92 1.63
CA ASP A 151 5.68 -4.18 2.34
C ASP A 151 5.19 -5.29 1.37
N PRO A 152 5.93 -6.39 1.16
CA PRO A 152 5.44 -7.53 0.39
C PRO A 152 4.45 -8.41 1.17
N THR A 153 4.35 -8.25 2.49
CA THR A 153 3.36 -8.94 3.31
C THR A 153 2.08 -8.11 3.42
N SER A 154 0.96 -8.80 3.65
CA SER A 154 -0.32 -8.15 3.88
C SER A 154 -0.56 -8.07 5.39
N GLY A 155 -0.71 -6.86 5.92
CA GLY A 155 -0.84 -6.62 7.35
C GLY A 155 -1.80 -5.47 7.68
N PRO A 156 -2.22 -5.34 8.95
CA PRO A 156 -2.95 -4.17 9.43
C PRO A 156 -2.03 -2.98 9.72
N LEU A 157 -0.72 -3.21 9.80
CA LEU A 157 0.27 -2.15 9.93
C LEU A 157 0.42 -1.43 8.58
N GLY A 158 0.87 -0.18 8.67
CA GLY A 158 1.00 0.66 7.50
C GLY A 158 1.89 1.86 7.78
N CYS A 159 2.38 2.45 6.69
CA CYS A 159 3.20 3.66 6.75
C CYS A 159 2.49 4.82 6.03
N LEU A 160 2.14 5.84 6.82
CA LEU A 160 1.54 7.07 6.30
C LEU A 160 2.56 7.94 5.56
N SER A 161 3.78 8.00 6.08
CA SER A 161 4.87 8.78 5.48
C SER A 161 6.22 8.24 5.92
N PHE A 162 7.20 8.24 5.01
CA PHE A 162 8.57 7.88 5.33
C PHE A 162 9.52 8.76 4.52
N PRO A 163 9.99 9.89 5.08
CA PRO A 163 10.77 10.88 4.35
C PRO A 163 11.99 10.35 3.59
N PRO A 164 12.73 9.34 4.09
CA PRO A 164 13.85 8.76 3.34
C PRO A 164 13.48 8.12 1.99
N CYS A 165 12.20 7.80 1.76
CA CYS A 165 11.70 7.06 0.61
C CYS A 165 10.71 7.85 -0.26
N GLN A 166 10.69 9.18 -0.12
CA GLN A 166 9.81 10.10 -0.87
C GLN A 166 10.57 10.91 -1.92
#